data_AF-A0A7J4TMR2-F1
#
_entry.id   AF-A0A7J4TMR2-F1
#
_cell.length_a   1.000
_cell.length_b   1.000
_cell.length_c   1.000
_cell.angle_alpha   90.00
_cell.angle_beta   90.00
_cell.angle_gamma   90.00
#
_symmetry.space_group_name_H-M   'P 1'
#
loop_
_entity.id
_entity.type
_entity.pdbx_description
1 polymer ?
#
loop_
_entity_poly.entity_id
_entity_poly.type
_entity_poly.pdbx_seq_one_letter_code
_entity_poly.pdbx_strand_id
1 'polypeptide(L)'
;NDSMLQYNTITATTPGINRIGGGAISNSFAGITFIDKSTIQYNTVATVDGDEFAAGGGIYNENVLVICNSTISFNTATATNGGEYTPIGGGVCNFGEMVANFNRIVNNSPGAVHNDAESVPDLQYNWWGSSNPEFDQIITGTSSDYDPWVVMRYTTNPTTITQGSTSTLTADFRYDSDGTFHDPALGHLPDGAVVTFTTNLGNVGSKIATALTINGAATILLRGDEAAGAALTSASLDLETMYLTVPITPATVNAITTTNTVGMQKTGIPIAGIVLTLLMVLVGFISTRKNQ
;
A
#
# COMPACT_ATOMS: atom_id res chain seq x y z
N ASN A 1 15.49 -11.27 -16.16
CA ASN A 1 15.16 -11.74 -14.81
C ASN A 1 15.83 -10.86 -13.77
N ASP A 2 15.17 -10.60 -12.65
CA ASP A 2 15.69 -9.79 -11.52
C ASP A 2 16.30 -8.45 -11.97
N SER A 3 15.69 -7.85 -12.99
CA SER A 3 16.23 -6.68 -13.69
C SER A 3 15.32 -5.48 -13.52
N MET A 4 15.92 -4.29 -13.48
CA MET A 4 15.20 -3.03 -13.49
C MET A 4 15.49 -2.30 -14.80
N LEU A 5 14.47 -2.18 -15.65
CA LEU A 5 14.55 -1.47 -16.93
C LEU A 5 13.64 -0.25 -16.84
N GLN A 6 14.26 0.92 -16.75
CA GLN A 6 13.51 2.14 -16.51
C GLN A 6 14.14 3.38 -17.13
N TYR A 7 13.29 4.37 -17.37
CA TYR A 7 13.68 5.68 -17.91
C TYR A 7 14.34 5.63 -19.29
N ASN A 8 14.10 4.55 -20.06
CA ASN A 8 14.50 4.51 -21.46
C ASN A 8 13.53 5.34 -22.30
N THR A 9 14.05 6.11 -23.25
CA THR A 9 13.24 6.88 -24.20
C THR A 9 13.69 6.57 -25.61
N ILE A 10 12.75 6.14 -26.45
CA ILE A 10 12.94 5.99 -27.89
C ILE A 10 12.12 7.07 -28.58
N THR A 11 12.77 7.85 -29.46
CA THR A 11 12.10 8.87 -30.26
C THR A 11 12.42 8.68 -31.74
N ALA A 12 11.38 8.62 -32.58
CA ALA A 12 11.54 8.73 -34.04
C ALA A 12 11.10 10.11 -34.51
N THR A 13 11.91 10.70 -35.39
CA THR A 13 11.71 12.03 -36.00
C THR A 13 11.83 11.95 -37.53
N THR A 14 11.84 10.74 -38.11
CA THR A 14 12.14 10.52 -39.53
C THR A 14 10.92 9.93 -40.23
N PRO A 15 10.32 10.65 -41.19
CA PRO A 15 9.21 10.13 -41.98
C PRO A 15 9.60 8.82 -42.67
N GLY A 16 8.82 7.77 -42.48
CA GLY A 16 8.96 6.48 -43.18
C GLY A 16 9.32 5.27 -42.31
N ILE A 17 9.41 5.40 -40.98
CA ILE A 17 9.43 4.25 -40.07
C ILE A 17 7.99 3.88 -39.72
N ASN A 18 7.49 2.76 -40.25
CA ASN A 18 6.08 2.38 -40.02
C ASN A 18 5.76 2.09 -38.55
N ARG A 19 6.74 1.68 -37.74
CA ARG A 19 6.53 1.30 -36.33
C ARG A 19 7.80 1.42 -35.49
N ILE A 20 7.67 2.03 -34.31
CA ILE A 20 8.69 1.98 -33.26
C ILE A 20 8.07 1.41 -31.99
N GLY A 21 8.85 0.62 -31.25
CA GLY A 21 8.34 0.09 -30.00
C GLY A 21 9.36 -0.60 -29.11
N GLY A 22 8.94 -0.81 -27.88
CA GLY A 22 9.72 -1.51 -26.88
C GLY A 22 10.68 -0.58 -26.18
N GLY A 23 10.16 0.43 -25.49
CA GLY A 23 10.98 1.44 -24.80
C GLY A 23 12.02 0.81 -23.88
N ALA A 24 11.68 -0.29 -23.19
CA ALA A 24 12.64 -1.15 -22.50
C ALA A 24 13.07 -2.37 -23.32
N ILE A 25 12.09 -3.10 -23.89
CA ILE A 25 12.34 -4.39 -24.54
C ILE A 25 11.61 -4.43 -25.88
N SER A 26 12.35 -4.75 -26.93
CA SER A 26 11.81 -5.06 -28.25
C SER A 26 12.13 -6.52 -28.60
N ASN A 27 11.11 -7.39 -28.59
CA ASN A 27 11.21 -8.78 -28.99
C ASN A 27 10.76 -8.94 -30.45
N SER A 28 11.73 -9.10 -31.35
CA SER A 28 11.49 -9.23 -32.79
C SER A 28 10.96 -10.61 -33.19
N PHE A 29 10.50 -10.75 -34.43
CA PHE A 29 9.89 -11.95 -35.02
C PHE A 29 10.56 -13.31 -34.75
N ALA A 30 11.88 -13.38 -34.50
CA ALA A 30 12.57 -14.64 -34.20
C ALA A 30 12.88 -14.84 -32.70
N GLY A 31 12.47 -13.92 -31.84
CA GLY A 31 12.86 -13.88 -30.44
C GLY A 31 11.87 -14.60 -29.52
N ILE A 32 12.40 -15.25 -28.49
CA ILE A 32 11.63 -15.80 -27.38
C ILE A 32 12.11 -15.09 -26.13
N THR A 33 11.23 -14.30 -25.51
CA THR A 33 11.58 -13.47 -24.36
C THR A 33 10.89 -14.00 -23.10
N PHE A 34 11.68 -14.27 -22.06
CA PHE A 34 11.22 -14.66 -20.74
C PHE A 34 11.61 -13.60 -19.72
N ILE A 35 10.62 -13.10 -18.97
CA ILE A 35 10.78 -12.04 -17.97
C ILE A 35 10.23 -12.54 -16.64
N ASP A 36 11.11 -12.76 -15.68
CA ASP A 36 10.75 -13.10 -14.30
C ASP A 36 11.28 -12.05 -13.31
N LYS A 37 10.50 -11.73 -12.27
CA LYS A 37 10.93 -10.90 -11.12
C LYS A 37 11.58 -9.56 -11.52
N SER A 38 11.11 -8.99 -12.62
CA SER A 38 11.71 -7.78 -13.19
C SER A 38 10.75 -6.59 -13.08
N THR A 39 11.31 -5.39 -13.02
CA THR A 39 10.56 -4.13 -13.01
C THR A 39 10.83 -3.39 -14.32
N ILE A 40 9.78 -3.17 -15.09
CA ILE A 40 9.80 -2.40 -16.34
C ILE A 40 8.92 -1.18 -16.13
N GLN A 41 9.54 -0.02 -15.95
CA GLN A 41 8.79 1.18 -15.58
C GLN A 41 9.34 2.48 -16.15
N TYR A 42 8.48 3.48 -16.31
CA TYR A 42 8.89 4.81 -16.78
C TYR A 42 9.63 4.79 -18.14
N ASN A 43 9.39 3.79 -18.98
CA ASN A 43 9.93 3.78 -20.33
C ASN A 43 8.97 4.48 -21.29
N THR A 44 9.53 5.15 -22.29
CA THR A 44 8.77 5.98 -23.22
C THR A 44 9.12 5.64 -24.66
N VAL A 45 8.10 5.45 -25.49
CA VAL A 45 8.21 5.44 -26.95
C VAL A 45 7.45 6.66 -27.47
N ALA A 46 8.11 7.55 -28.18
CA ALA A 46 7.53 8.79 -28.67
C ALA A 46 7.74 8.96 -30.17
N THR A 47 6.68 9.22 -30.93
CA THR A 47 6.77 9.60 -32.35
C THR A 47 6.54 11.10 -32.54
N VAL A 48 7.35 11.68 -33.41
CA VAL A 48 7.31 13.09 -33.79
C VAL A 48 7.14 13.11 -35.30
N ASP A 49 6.04 13.71 -35.76
CA ASP A 49 5.67 13.96 -37.18
C ASP A 49 4.69 13.03 -37.89
N GLY A 50 4.06 12.08 -37.18
CA GLY A 50 2.65 11.70 -37.38
C GLY A 50 2.31 10.62 -38.39
N ASP A 51 3.33 10.04 -39.05
CA ASP A 51 3.18 8.84 -39.89
C ASP A 51 3.69 7.57 -39.18
N GLU A 52 4.27 7.68 -37.97
CA GLU A 52 4.86 6.55 -37.25
C GLU A 52 3.97 6.01 -36.12
N PHE A 53 3.92 4.68 -36.00
CA PHE A 53 3.17 3.99 -34.95
C PHE A 53 4.02 3.77 -33.69
N ALA A 54 3.71 4.48 -32.60
CA ALA A 54 4.31 4.27 -31.28
C ALA A 54 3.61 3.11 -30.55
N ALA A 55 4.35 2.03 -30.30
CA ALA A 55 3.81 0.80 -29.72
C ALA A 55 4.65 0.30 -28.54
N GLY A 56 4.04 -0.21 -27.48
CA GLY A 56 4.79 -0.93 -26.47
C GLY A 56 5.74 -0.03 -25.69
N GLY A 57 5.20 0.95 -24.96
CA GLY A 57 6.00 1.92 -24.21
C GLY A 57 7.02 1.25 -23.29
N GLY A 58 6.64 0.13 -22.67
CA GLY A 58 7.55 -0.76 -21.95
C GLY A 58 8.09 -1.86 -22.87
N ILE A 59 7.19 -2.71 -23.35
CA ILE A 59 7.53 -3.94 -24.09
C ILE A 59 6.81 -3.95 -25.42
N TYR A 60 7.55 -4.33 -26.46
CA TYR A 60 7.03 -4.62 -27.78
C TYR A 60 7.37 -6.06 -28.15
N ASN A 61 6.39 -6.84 -28.57
CA ASN A 61 6.54 -8.26 -28.90
C ASN A 61 5.99 -8.62 -30.27
N GLU A 62 6.76 -9.37 -31.07
CA GLU A 62 6.36 -9.93 -32.36
C GLU A 62 6.37 -11.46 -32.41
N ASN A 63 6.81 -12.13 -31.35
CA ASN A 63 6.89 -13.59 -31.31
C ASN A 63 6.49 -14.08 -29.92
N VAL A 64 7.31 -14.85 -29.21
CA VAL A 64 6.91 -15.43 -27.91
C VAL A 64 7.36 -14.55 -26.75
N LEU A 65 6.40 -14.12 -25.93
CA LEU A 65 6.64 -13.39 -24.69
C LEU A 65 6.02 -14.11 -23.50
N VAL A 66 6.84 -14.39 -22.49
CA VAL A 66 6.39 -14.93 -21.21
C VAL A 66 6.81 -14.00 -20.09
N ILE A 67 5.85 -13.56 -19.27
CA ILE A 67 6.06 -12.63 -18.17
C ILE A 67 5.47 -13.20 -16.88
N CYS A 68 6.28 -13.31 -15.83
CA CYS A 68 5.82 -13.74 -14.51
C CYS A 68 6.46 -12.95 -13.37
N ASN A 69 5.73 -12.83 -12.26
CA ASN A 69 6.21 -12.19 -11.02
C ASN A 69 6.82 -10.80 -11.24
N SER A 70 6.34 -10.07 -12.25
CA SER A 70 6.97 -8.85 -12.74
C SER A 70 6.09 -7.62 -12.54
N THR A 71 6.70 -6.44 -12.43
CA THR A 71 5.99 -5.16 -12.39
C THR A 71 6.18 -4.42 -13.70
N ILE A 72 5.08 -4.09 -14.37
CA ILE A 72 5.05 -3.27 -15.60
C ILE A 72 4.21 -2.04 -15.30
N SER A 73 4.87 -0.89 -15.10
CA SER A 73 4.14 0.31 -14.68
C SER A 73 4.69 1.62 -15.18
N PHE A 74 3.82 2.62 -15.37
CA PHE A 74 4.23 3.97 -15.79
C PHE A 74 4.98 4.02 -17.12
N ASN A 75 4.83 3.01 -17.97
CA ASN A 75 5.38 3.03 -19.31
C ASN A 75 4.41 3.75 -20.25
N THR A 76 4.97 4.49 -21.22
CA THR A 76 4.19 5.39 -22.06
C THR A 76 4.51 5.24 -23.54
N ALA A 77 3.50 5.19 -24.40
CA ALA A 77 3.64 5.43 -25.83
C ALA A 77 2.91 6.72 -26.22
N THR A 78 3.57 7.63 -26.93
CA THR A 78 2.99 8.95 -27.31
C THR A 78 3.27 9.29 -28.77
N ALA A 79 2.42 10.16 -29.33
CA ALA A 79 2.61 10.78 -30.64
C ALA A 79 2.29 12.28 -30.54
N THR A 80 3.14 13.12 -31.12
CA THR A 80 2.95 14.59 -31.08
C THR A 80 1.89 15.06 -32.08
N ASN A 81 1.83 14.40 -33.23
CA ASN A 81 0.81 14.60 -34.26
C ASN A 81 0.12 13.25 -34.48
N GLY A 82 -0.89 12.92 -33.67
CA GLY A 82 -1.65 11.66 -33.81
C GLY A 82 -2.50 11.65 -35.08
N GLY A 83 -1.84 11.56 -36.25
CA GLY A 83 -2.45 11.52 -37.57
C GLY A 83 -3.21 10.22 -37.81
N GLU A 84 -2.79 9.44 -38.81
CA GLU A 84 -3.45 8.17 -39.17
C GLU A 84 -3.30 7.07 -38.09
N TYR A 85 -2.28 7.19 -37.23
CA TYR A 85 -1.84 6.14 -36.31
C TYR A 85 -1.85 6.62 -34.84
N THR A 86 -2.69 6.00 -34.01
CA THR A 86 -2.75 6.29 -32.56
C THR A 86 -1.73 5.45 -31.78
N PRO A 87 -1.04 5.99 -30.77
CA PRO A 87 -0.18 5.20 -29.88
C PRO A 87 -0.97 4.08 -29.20
N ILE A 88 -0.32 2.95 -28.94
CA ILE A 88 -0.94 1.76 -28.32
C ILE A 88 -0.02 1.05 -27.34
N GLY A 89 -0.62 0.32 -26.40
CA GLY A 89 0.09 -0.60 -25.52
C GLY A 89 1.18 0.08 -24.70
N GLY A 90 0.81 1.07 -23.89
CA GLY A 90 1.76 1.79 -23.03
C GLY A 90 2.65 0.86 -22.23
N GLY A 91 2.06 -0.21 -21.66
CA GLY A 91 2.81 -1.26 -20.96
C GLY A 91 3.40 -2.25 -21.95
N VAL A 92 2.53 -3.01 -22.59
CA VAL A 92 2.88 -4.05 -23.56
C VAL A 92 2.09 -3.85 -24.85
N CYS A 93 2.77 -3.93 -25.98
CA CYS A 93 2.14 -4.15 -27.27
C CYS A 93 2.58 -5.50 -27.82
N ASN A 94 1.61 -6.35 -28.13
CA ASN A 94 1.81 -7.73 -28.52
C ASN A 94 1.27 -8.01 -29.92
N PHE A 95 2.13 -8.56 -30.79
CA PHE A 95 1.83 -9.06 -32.12
C PHE A 95 2.10 -10.56 -32.27
N GLY A 96 2.55 -11.24 -31.20
CA GLY A 96 2.84 -12.67 -31.20
C GLY A 96 2.12 -13.43 -30.07
N GLU A 97 2.67 -14.57 -29.66
CA GLU A 97 2.14 -15.33 -28.53
C GLU A 97 2.57 -14.68 -27.20
N MET A 98 1.62 -14.59 -26.26
CA MET A 98 1.90 -14.01 -24.95
C MET A 98 1.22 -14.79 -23.82
N VAL A 99 2.01 -15.06 -22.79
CA VAL A 99 1.54 -15.53 -21.48
C VAL A 99 2.07 -14.56 -20.43
N ALA A 100 1.17 -13.91 -19.70
CA ALA A 100 1.52 -13.02 -18.61
C ALA A 100 0.67 -13.39 -17.40
N ASN A 101 1.29 -13.95 -16.35
CA ASN A 101 0.58 -14.31 -15.12
C ASN A 101 1.32 -13.78 -13.88
N PHE A 102 0.58 -13.51 -12.81
CA PHE A 102 1.15 -13.08 -11.53
C PHE A 102 2.01 -11.80 -11.64
N ASN A 103 1.64 -10.91 -12.56
CA ASN A 103 2.28 -9.60 -12.71
C ASN A 103 1.45 -8.50 -12.07
N ARG A 104 2.11 -7.38 -11.77
CA ARG A 104 1.46 -6.11 -11.45
C ARG A 104 1.57 -5.18 -12.66
N ILE A 105 0.45 -4.95 -13.35
CA ILE A 105 0.42 -4.17 -14.60
C ILE A 105 -0.48 -2.95 -14.41
N VAL A 106 0.13 -1.79 -14.16
CA VAL A 106 -0.62 -0.60 -13.67
C VAL A 106 -0.07 0.71 -14.23
N ASN A 107 -0.92 1.73 -14.34
CA ASN A 107 -0.50 3.10 -14.68
C ASN A 107 0.30 3.22 -15.99
N ASN A 108 0.07 2.35 -16.97
CA ASN A 108 0.67 2.49 -18.29
C ASN A 108 -0.28 3.27 -19.23
N SER A 109 0.27 3.95 -20.24
CA SER A 109 -0.52 4.78 -21.14
C SER A 109 -0.01 4.77 -22.58
N PRO A 110 -0.87 4.61 -23.61
CA PRO A 110 -2.28 4.29 -23.51
C PRO A 110 -2.46 2.80 -23.22
N GLY A 111 -3.26 2.50 -22.19
CA GLY A 111 -3.56 1.14 -21.78
C GLY A 111 -2.37 0.37 -21.20
N ALA A 112 -2.69 -0.73 -20.53
CA ALA A 112 -1.74 -1.68 -20.00
C ALA A 112 -1.22 -2.63 -21.08
N VAL A 113 -2.15 -3.21 -21.85
CA VAL A 113 -1.84 -4.19 -22.90
C VAL A 113 -2.61 -3.84 -24.17
N HIS A 114 -1.93 -3.91 -25.30
CA HIS A 114 -2.55 -3.96 -26.61
C HIS A 114 -2.18 -5.26 -27.29
N ASN A 115 -3.16 -6.07 -27.70
CA ASN A 115 -2.95 -7.31 -28.42
C ASN A 115 -3.45 -7.20 -29.85
N ASP A 116 -2.57 -7.36 -30.83
CA ASP A 116 -2.92 -7.42 -32.25
C ASP A 116 -2.36 -8.72 -32.88
N ALA A 117 -2.22 -9.75 -32.05
CA ALA A 117 -1.88 -11.09 -32.47
C ALA A 117 -3.15 -11.89 -32.85
N GLU A 118 -2.99 -12.89 -33.72
CA GLU A 118 -4.06 -13.86 -34.02
C GLU A 118 -4.38 -14.75 -32.80
N SER A 119 -3.40 -14.99 -31.93
CA SER A 119 -3.58 -15.75 -30.69
C SER A 119 -4.22 -14.91 -29.59
N VAL A 120 -5.09 -15.55 -28.80
CA VAL A 120 -5.61 -14.98 -27.55
C VAL A 120 -4.51 -15.07 -26.48
N PRO A 121 -4.03 -13.95 -25.92
CA PRO A 121 -3.04 -13.99 -24.86
C PRO A 121 -3.66 -14.50 -23.56
N ASP A 122 -2.89 -15.29 -22.81
CA ASP A 122 -3.20 -15.64 -21.42
C ASP A 122 -2.70 -14.50 -20.52
N LEU A 123 -3.64 -13.77 -19.94
CA LEU A 123 -3.46 -12.65 -19.03
C LEU A 123 -4.08 -12.92 -17.65
N GLN A 124 -4.34 -14.18 -17.31
CA GLN A 124 -4.93 -14.56 -16.04
C GLN A 124 -4.00 -14.25 -14.87
N TYR A 125 -4.57 -14.13 -13.68
CA TYR A 125 -3.83 -14.00 -12.41
C TYR A 125 -2.91 -12.77 -12.30
N ASN A 126 -3.18 -11.71 -13.06
CA ASN A 126 -2.48 -10.42 -12.89
C ASN A 126 -3.25 -9.50 -11.94
N TRP A 127 -2.52 -8.57 -11.31
CA TRP A 127 -3.09 -7.43 -10.61
C TRP A 127 -3.10 -6.21 -11.52
N TRP A 128 -4.29 -5.69 -11.78
CA TRP A 128 -4.56 -4.57 -12.70
C TRP A 128 -4.72 -3.23 -11.99
N GLY A 129 -4.39 -3.17 -10.69
CA GLY A 129 -4.46 -1.95 -9.88
C GLY A 129 -5.76 -1.78 -9.09
N SER A 130 -6.77 -2.61 -9.33
CA SER A 130 -8.01 -2.67 -8.55
C SER A 130 -8.59 -4.08 -8.56
N SER A 131 -9.42 -4.39 -7.55
CA SER A 131 -10.25 -5.60 -7.54
C SER A 131 -11.39 -5.53 -8.58
N ASN A 132 -11.74 -4.34 -9.08
CA ASN A 132 -12.77 -4.10 -10.10
C ASN A 132 -12.20 -3.30 -11.29
N PRO A 133 -11.27 -3.86 -12.07
CA PRO A 133 -10.64 -3.14 -13.18
C PRO A 133 -11.62 -2.88 -14.34
N GLU A 134 -11.50 -1.71 -14.96
CA GLU A 134 -12.23 -1.37 -16.19
C GLU A 134 -11.47 -1.91 -17.41
N PHE A 135 -11.57 -3.21 -17.67
CA PHE A 135 -10.74 -3.91 -18.67
C PHE A 135 -10.78 -3.27 -20.06
N ASP A 136 -11.93 -2.78 -20.51
CA ASP A 136 -12.09 -2.11 -21.81
C ASP A 136 -11.22 -0.84 -21.97
N GLN A 137 -10.73 -0.26 -20.87
CA GLN A 137 -9.84 0.90 -20.89
C GLN A 137 -8.34 0.53 -20.84
N ILE A 138 -8.01 -0.66 -20.33
CA ILE A 138 -6.63 -1.05 -20.04
C ILE A 138 -6.12 -2.18 -20.94
N ILE A 139 -7.01 -2.98 -21.52
CA ILE A 139 -6.70 -4.01 -22.51
C ILE A 139 -7.41 -3.64 -23.81
N THR A 140 -6.65 -3.57 -24.90
CA THR A 140 -7.16 -3.16 -26.22
C THR A 140 -6.67 -4.11 -27.31
N GLY A 141 -7.28 -4.02 -28.49
CA GLY A 141 -6.96 -4.86 -29.65
C GLY A 141 -7.90 -6.07 -29.77
N THR A 142 -7.38 -7.23 -30.16
CA THR A 142 -8.14 -8.48 -30.27
C THR A 142 -8.45 -9.08 -28.89
N SER A 143 -9.29 -10.12 -28.85
CA SER A 143 -9.73 -10.78 -27.61
C SER A 143 -8.55 -11.24 -26.74
N SER A 144 -8.70 -11.11 -25.42
CA SER A 144 -7.70 -11.53 -24.41
C SER A 144 -8.37 -12.33 -23.30
N ASP A 145 -7.64 -13.27 -22.69
CA ASP A 145 -8.11 -14.06 -21.55
C ASP A 145 -7.51 -13.52 -20.24
N TYR A 146 -8.27 -12.70 -19.51
CA TYR A 146 -7.83 -12.06 -18.26
C TYR A 146 -8.59 -12.56 -17.03
N ASP A 147 -9.54 -13.50 -17.19
CA ASP A 147 -10.42 -13.99 -16.14
C ASP A 147 -10.01 -15.40 -15.72
N PRO A 148 -9.61 -15.64 -14.45
CA PRO A 148 -9.73 -14.72 -13.32
C PRO A 148 -8.49 -13.83 -13.12
N TRP A 149 -8.66 -12.72 -12.40
CA TRP A 149 -7.58 -11.78 -12.04
C TRP A 149 -7.36 -11.74 -10.53
N VAL A 150 -6.19 -11.29 -10.08
CA VAL A 150 -5.88 -11.15 -8.64
C VAL A 150 -6.73 -10.02 -8.03
N VAL A 151 -7.26 -10.25 -6.83
CA VAL A 151 -8.02 -9.24 -6.06
C VAL A 151 -7.37 -8.97 -4.71
N MET A 152 -7.65 -7.81 -4.12
CA MET A 152 -7.21 -7.48 -2.77
C MET A 152 -8.25 -7.94 -1.74
N ARG A 153 -7.82 -8.72 -0.75
CA ARG A 153 -8.59 -8.98 0.48
C ARG A 153 -7.94 -8.27 1.65
N TYR A 154 -8.74 -7.63 2.49
CA TYR A 154 -8.26 -6.97 3.69
C TYR A 154 -8.86 -7.64 4.92
N THR A 155 -8.02 -8.04 5.88
CA THR A 155 -8.44 -8.74 7.10
C THR A 155 -7.70 -8.25 8.33
N THR A 156 -8.28 -8.47 9.51
CA THR A 156 -7.68 -8.14 10.80
C THR A 156 -7.74 -9.34 11.74
N ASN A 157 -6.65 -9.58 12.49
CA ASN A 157 -6.59 -10.68 13.45
C ASN A 157 -5.76 -10.32 14.70
N PRO A 158 -6.37 -10.29 15.90
CA PRO A 158 -7.80 -10.47 16.17
C PRO A 158 -8.66 -9.31 15.62
N THR A 159 -9.94 -9.57 15.36
CA THR A 159 -10.90 -8.56 14.84
C THR A 159 -11.35 -7.55 15.90
N THR A 160 -11.04 -7.79 17.17
CA THR A 160 -11.27 -6.90 18.31
C THR A 160 -10.09 -7.03 19.27
N ILE A 161 -9.66 -5.92 19.86
CA ILE A 161 -8.53 -5.88 20.80
C ILE A 161 -8.89 -5.13 22.08
N THR A 162 -8.20 -5.42 23.16
CA THR A 162 -8.18 -4.57 24.37
C THR A 162 -7.16 -3.44 24.20
N GLN A 163 -7.38 -2.31 24.87
CA GLN A 163 -6.42 -1.21 24.89
C GLN A 163 -5.05 -1.70 25.39
N GLY A 164 -3.99 -1.35 24.68
CA GLY A 164 -2.62 -1.84 24.87
C GLY A 164 -2.28 -3.14 24.12
N SER A 165 -3.26 -3.82 23.51
CA SER A 165 -3.04 -5.00 22.67
C SER A 165 -2.89 -4.63 21.18
N THR A 166 -2.62 -5.64 20.35
CA THR A 166 -2.38 -5.47 18.91
C THR A 166 -3.29 -6.31 18.05
N SER A 167 -3.56 -5.84 16.83
CA SER A 167 -4.22 -6.59 15.75
C SER A 167 -3.32 -6.58 14.52
N THR A 168 -3.19 -7.72 13.86
CA THR A 168 -2.47 -7.82 12.58
C THR A 168 -3.43 -7.45 11.45
N LEU A 169 -3.13 -6.37 10.75
CA LEU A 169 -3.81 -5.96 9.53
C LEU A 169 -3.10 -6.63 8.35
N THR A 170 -3.85 -7.30 7.47
CA THR A 170 -3.29 -8.05 6.33
C THR A 170 -3.99 -7.64 5.05
N ALA A 171 -3.23 -7.09 4.10
CA ALA A 171 -3.61 -6.99 2.69
C ALA A 171 -3.12 -8.25 1.97
N ASP A 172 -4.06 -9.06 1.48
CA ASP A 172 -3.82 -10.37 0.90
C ASP A 172 -4.20 -10.38 -0.58
N PHE A 173 -3.24 -10.69 -1.44
CA PHE A 173 -3.36 -10.76 -2.90
C PHE A 173 -3.20 -12.20 -3.42
N ARG A 174 -3.38 -13.20 -2.56
CA ARG A 174 -3.32 -14.62 -2.93
C ARG A 174 -4.66 -15.18 -3.37
N TYR A 175 -5.63 -14.32 -3.66
CA TYR A 175 -6.94 -14.73 -4.13
C TYR A 175 -7.27 -14.06 -5.45
N ASP A 176 -8.00 -14.79 -6.29
CA ASP A 176 -8.51 -14.26 -7.55
C ASP A 176 -9.98 -13.82 -7.45
N SER A 177 -10.50 -13.29 -8.55
CA SER A 177 -11.88 -12.78 -8.72
C SER A 177 -12.95 -13.85 -8.50
N ASP A 178 -12.64 -15.12 -8.76
CA ASP A 178 -13.51 -16.27 -8.47
C ASP A 178 -13.44 -16.70 -7.00
N GLY A 179 -12.51 -16.12 -6.26
CA GLY A 179 -12.29 -16.36 -4.85
C GLY A 179 -11.42 -17.58 -4.54
N THR A 180 -10.75 -18.14 -5.55
CA THR A 180 -9.80 -19.23 -5.44
C THR A 180 -8.49 -18.74 -4.84
N PHE A 181 -7.89 -19.57 -3.97
CA PHE A 181 -6.59 -19.31 -3.37
C PHE A 181 -5.46 -19.78 -4.28
N HIS A 182 -4.44 -18.94 -4.45
CA HIS A 182 -3.21 -19.24 -5.17
C HIS A 182 -2.05 -19.47 -4.20
N ASP A 183 -1.40 -20.63 -4.30
CA ASP A 183 -0.21 -20.94 -3.52
C ASP A 183 0.97 -20.06 -3.98
N PRO A 184 1.58 -19.24 -3.10
CA PRO A 184 2.73 -18.42 -3.47
C PRO A 184 3.93 -19.21 -4.01
N ALA A 185 4.03 -20.52 -3.77
CA ALA A 185 5.06 -21.34 -4.40
C ALA A 185 4.87 -21.50 -5.93
N LEU A 186 3.65 -21.30 -6.43
CA LEU A 186 3.28 -21.44 -7.85
C LEU A 186 3.14 -20.09 -8.57
N GLY A 187 2.96 -19.00 -7.83
CA GLY A 187 2.87 -17.65 -8.36
C GLY A 187 2.18 -16.72 -7.37
N HIS A 188 2.56 -15.45 -7.37
CA HIS A 188 1.94 -14.44 -6.52
C HIS A 188 2.20 -13.02 -7.06
N LEU A 189 1.43 -12.04 -6.56
CA LEU A 189 1.75 -10.64 -6.78
C LEU A 189 3.24 -10.37 -6.46
N PRO A 190 3.98 -9.63 -7.31
CA PRO A 190 5.42 -9.43 -7.12
C PRO A 190 5.78 -8.93 -5.72
N ASP A 191 6.87 -9.45 -5.17
CA ASP A 191 7.40 -8.99 -3.88
C ASP A 191 7.91 -7.54 -3.99
N GLY A 192 7.77 -6.80 -2.89
CA GLY A 192 8.21 -5.40 -2.83
C GLY A 192 7.18 -4.37 -3.27
N ALA A 193 5.96 -4.77 -3.64
CA ALA A 193 4.87 -3.82 -3.85
C ALA A 193 4.50 -3.13 -2.53
N VAL A 194 4.35 -1.80 -2.56
CA VAL A 194 4.18 -0.98 -1.35
C VAL A 194 2.70 -0.82 -1.03
N VAL A 195 2.24 -1.43 0.07
CA VAL A 195 0.88 -1.24 0.59
C VAL A 195 0.89 -0.18 1.68
N THR A 196 0.00 0.81 1.56
CA THR A 196 -0.18 1.87 2.57
C THR A 196 -1.31 1.51 3.52
N PHE A 197 -1.02 1.48 4.82
CA PHE A 197 -1.99 1.26 5.88
C PHE A 197 -2.27 2.56 6.63
N THR A 198 -3.53 2.80 6.98
CA THR A 198 -3.92 3.94 7.82
C THR A 198 -4.77 3.49 8.99
N THR A 199 -4.84 4.31 10.04
CA THR A 199 -5.81 4.18 11.13
C THR A 199 -6.21 5.54 11.68
N ASN A 200 -7.47 5.73 12.07
CA ASN A 200 -7.91 6.91 12.79
C ASN A 200 -7.67 6.82 14.32
N LEU A 201 -7.61 5.61 14.89
CA LEU A 201 -7.47 5.36 16.34
C LEU A 201 -6.41 4.29 16.60
N GLY A 202 -5.60 4.48 17.64
CA GLY A 202 -4.38 3.70 17.82
C GLY A 202 -3.32 4.11 16.80
N ASN A 203 -2.35 3.24 16.53
CA ASN A 203 -1.34 3.49 15.50
C ASN A 203 -0.83 2.20 14.84
N VAL A 204 -0.38 2.33 13.60
CA VAL A 204 0.30 1.28 12.81
C VAL A 204 1.82 1.51 12.76
N GLY A 205 2.41 2.06 13.82
CA GLY A 205 3.70 2.76 13.76
C GLY A 205 3.52 4.27 13.80
N SER A 206 2.58 4.77 12.99
CA SER A 206 2.03 6.12 13.04
C SER A 206 0.54 6.06 12.65
N LYS A 207 -0.10 7.17 12.27
CA LYS A 207 -1.44 7.13 11.65
C LYS A 207 -1.42 6.61 10.21
N ILE A 208 -0.26 6.65 9.57
CA ILE A 208 0.00 6.15 8.20
C ILE A 208 1.33 5.41 8.21
N ALA A 209 1.38 4.20 7.68
CA ALA A 209 2.63 3.46 7.51
C ALA A 209 2.52 2.54 6.30
N THR A 210 3.66 2.08 5.79
CA THR A 210 3.72 1.17 4.63
C THR A 210 4.30 -0.18 5.02
N ALA A 211 3.88 -1.23 4.32
CA ALA A 211 4.51 -2.54 4.34
C ALA A 211 4.65 -3.07 2.92
N LEU A 212 5.67 -3.90 2.69
CA LEU A 212 5.91 -4.51 1.39
C LEU A 212 5.17 -5.85 1.27
N THR A 213 4.77 -6.19 0.05
CA THR A 213 4.32 -7.54 -0.25
C THR A 213 5.48 -8.53 -0.15
N ILE A 214 5.20 -9.67 0.50
CA ILE A 214 6.09 -10.84 0.57
C ILE A 214 5.19 -12.06 0.37
N ASN A 215 5.47 -12.87 -0.65
CA ASN A 215 4.67 -14.05 -1.02
C ASN A 215 3.17 -13.72 -1.19
N GLY A 216 2.88 -12.59 -1.84
CA GLY A 216 1.52 -12.16 -2.15
C GLY A 216 0.73 -11.51 -0.99
N ALA A 217 1.37 -11.19 0.14
CA ALA A 217 0.69 -10.50 1.25
C ALA A 217 1.56 -9.40 1.87
N ALA A 218 0.92 -8.32 2.35
CA ALA A 218 1.55 -7.28 3.16
C ALA A 218 0.84 -7.19 4.52
N THR A 219 1.62 -7.13 5.60
CA THR A 219 1.08 -7.13 6.98
C THR A 219 1.65 -5.99 7.81
N ILE A 220 0.82 -5.40 8.68
CA ILE A 220 1.26 -4.44 9.70
C ILE A 220 0.50 -4.66 11.01
N LEU A 221 1.06 -4.19 12.13
CA LEU A 221 0.40 -4.26 13.44
C LEU A 221 -0.31 -2.94 13.74
N LEU A 222 -1.62 -3.00 13.94
CA LEU A 222 -2.37 -1.98 14.67
C LEU A 222 -2.12 -2.15 16.17
N ARG A 223 -1.71 -1.08 16.84
CA ARG A 223 -1.58 -0.98 18.30
C ARG A 223 -2.73 -0.15 18.86
N GLY A 224 -3.52 -0.75 19.75
CA GLY A 224 -4.62 -0.07 20.44
C GLY A 224 -4.16 0.72 21.65
N ASP A 225 -3.10 1.52 21.51
CA ASP A 225 -2.38 2.18 22.62
C ASP A 225 -2.79 3.65 22.85
N GLU A 226 -3.77 4.15 22.11
CA GLU A 226 -4.27 5.53 22.23
C GLU A 226 -5.48 5.62 23.18
N ALA A 227 -6.62 5.06 22.75
CA ALA A 227 -7.86 5.06 23.53
C ALA A 227 -8.74 3.87 23.15
N ALA A 228 -9.72 3.56 23.99
CA ALA A 228 -10.82 2.69 23.63
C ALA A 228 -11.72 3.36 22.58
N GLY A 229 -12.31 2.58 21.69
CA GLY A 229 -13.15 3.08 20.60
C GLY A 229 -13.12 2.17 19.38
N ALA A 230 -13.44 2.71 18.22
CA ALA A 230 -13.42 1.99 16.95
C ALA A 230 -12.29 2.53 16.06
N ALA A 231 -11.29 1.69 15.77
CA ALA A 231 -10.23 2.02 14.83
C ALA A 231 -10.68 1.68 13.41
N LEU A 232 -11.05 2.69 12.63
CA LEU A 232 -11.20 2.58 11.19
C LEU A 232 -9.81 2.52 10.58
N THR A 233 -9.50 1.37 10.01
CA THR A 233 -8.23 1.10 9.33
C THR A 233 -8.45 0.96 7.84
N SER A 234 -7.41 1.26 7.06
CA SER A 234 -7.41 0.98 5.64
C SER A 234 -6.12 0.31 5.20
N ALA A 235 -6.18 -0.38 4.07
CA ALA A 235 -5.03 -0.82 3.30
C ALA A 235 -5.24 -0.42 1.84
N SER A 236 -4.21 0.16 1.21
CA SER A 236 -4.27 0.70 -0.14
C SER A 236 -3.05 0.29 -0.96
N LEU A 237 -3.31 -0.16 -2.19
CA LEU A 237 -2.32 -0.42 -3.23
C LEU A 237 -2.95 0.02 -4.56
N ASP A 238 -2.24 0.84 -5.33
CA ASP A 238 -2.71 1.38 -6.61
C ASP A 238 -4.03 2.16 -6.49
N LEU A 239 -5.06 1.75 -7.23
CA LEU A 239 -6.38 2.37 -7.23
C LEU A 239 -7.30 1.71 -6.19
N GLU A 240 -6.86 0.63 -5.55
CA GLU A 240 -7.63 -0.08 -4.55
C GLU A 240 -7.40 0.51 -3.15
N THR A 241 -8.49 0.71 -2.41
CA THR A 241 -8.45 0.94 -0.97
C THR A 241 -9.57 0.17 -0.29
N MET A 242 -9.20 -0.69 0.66
CA MET A 242 -10.13 -1.47 1.47
C MET A 242 -10.14 -0.93 2.91
N TYR A 243 -11.29 -0.99 3.57
CA TYR A 243 -11.48 -0.49 4.93
C TYR A 243 -12.01 -1.58 5.86
N LEU A 244 -11.53 -1.59 7.11
CA LEU A 244 -12.08 -2.42 8.18
C LEU A 244 -12.03 -1.67 9.51
N THR A 245 -13.00 -1.96 10.36
CA THR A 245 -13.06 -1.42 11.73
C THR A 245 -12.56 -2.47 12.71
N VAL A 246 -11.61 -2.11 13.57
CA VAL A 246 -11.17 -2.91 14.72
C VAL A 246 -11.65 -2.23 16.00
N PRO A 247 -12.60 -2.82 16.75
CA PRO A 247 -12.97 -2.33 18.07
C PRO A 247 -11.82 -2.49 19.07
N ILE A 248 -11.57 -1.43 19.85
CA ILE A 248 -10.61 -1.37 20.94
C ILE A 248 -11.41 -1.21 22.24
N THR A 249 -11.49 -2.28 23.03
CA THR A 249 -12.19 -2.25 24.32
C THR A 249 -11.32 -1.62 25.40
N PRO A 250 -11.87 -0.90 26.39
CA PRO A 250 -11.10 -0.34 27.50
C PRO A 250 -10.28 -1.40 28.22
N ALA A 251 -9.06 -1.04 28.64
CA ALA A 251 -8.32 -1.87 29.58
C ALA A 251 -9.04 -1.88 30.94
N THR A 252 -9.27 -3.07 31.49
CA THR A 252 -9.76 -3.20 32.87
C THR A 252 -8.60 -2.95 33.82
N VAL A 253 -8.54 -1.76 34.41
CA VAL A 253 -7.61 -1.51 35.53
C VAL A 253 -8.29 -2.02 36.80
N ASN A 254 -7.84 -3.16 37.32
CA ASN A 254 -8.14 -3.53 38.70
C ASN A 254 -7.38 -2.57 39.62
N ALA A 255 -8.02 -1.45 39.97
CA ALA A 255 -7.54 -0.61 41.04
C ALA A 255 -7.62 -1.45 42.33
N ILE A 256 -6.47 -2.01 42.77
CA ILE A 256 -6.32 -2.36 44.17
C ILE A 256 -6.44 -1.05 44.94
N THR A 257 -7.58 -0.84 45.59
CA THR A 257 -7.76 0.22 46.57
C THR A 257 -7.00 -0.15 47.84
N THR A 258 -5.67 -0.21 47.78
CA THR A 258 -4.89 0.05 49.00
C THR A 258 -4.92 1.55 49.21
N THR A 259 -5.93 2.04 49.92
CA THR A 259 -5.88 3.37 50.53
C THR A 259 -4.79 3.35 51.61
N ASN A 260 -3.52 3.42 51.20
CA ASN A 260 -2.43 3.82 52.08
C ASN A 260 -2.49 5.33 52.28
N THR A 261 -3.64 5.83 52.74
CA THR A 261 -3.73 7.21 53.19
C THR A 261 -3.11 7.23 54.58
N VAL A 262 -1.95 7.88 54.72
CA VAL A 262 -1.43 8.23 56.04
C VAL A 262 -2.40 9.23 56.65
N GLY A 263 -3.16 8.81 57.67
CA GLY A 263 -4.02 9.70 58.41
C GLY A 263 -3.20 10.87 58.97
N MET A 264 -3.65 12.10 58.74
CA MET A 264 -2.99 13.28 59.27
C MET A 264 -2.91 13.17 60.79
N GLN A 265 -1.69 13.23 61.35
CA GLN A 265 -1.51 13.29 62.79
C GLN A 265 -2.19 14.56 63.31
N LYS A 266 -2.99 14.45 64.38
CA LYS A 266 -3.54 15.62 65.07
C LYS A 266 -2.38 16.45 65.67
N THR A 267 -1.87 17.42 64.93
CA THR A 267 -0.90 18.42 65.44
C THR A 267 -1.60 19.61 66.09
N GLY A 268 -2.67 19.36 66.83
CA GLY A 268 -3.30 20.37 67.66
C GLY A 268 -2.51 20.50 68.96
N ILE A 269 -1.90 21.67 69.20
CA ILE A 269 -1.33 22.01 70.50
C ILE A 269 -2.47 21.88 71.54
N PRO A 270 -2.30 21.14 72.65
CA PRO A 270 -3.35 21.04 73.66
C PRO A 270 -3.71 22.44 74.15
N ILE A 271 -5.01 22.78 74.08
CA ILE A 271 -5.55 24.10 74.46
C ILE A 271 -5.10 24.50 75.87
N ALA A 272 -4.92 23.52 76.76
CA ALA A 272 -4.35 23.71 78.10
C ALA A 272 -2.98 24.40 78.10
N GLY A 273 -2.10 24.09 77.13
CA GLY A 273 -0.78 24.71 77.00
C GLY A 273 -0.86 26.19 76.62
N ILE A 274 -1.81 26.57 75.76
CA ILE A 274 -2.06 27.98 75.38
C ILE A 274 -2.65 28.76 76.56
N VAL A 275 -3.56 28.14 77.33
CA VAL A 275 -4.15 28.79 78.52
C VAL A 275 -3.08 29.04 79.59
N LEU A 276 -2.17 28.09 79.81
CA LEU A 276 -1.12 28.22 80.82
C LEU A 276 -0.09 29.30 80.45
N THR A 277 0.30 29.41 79.17
CA THR A 277 1.21 30.47 78.72
C THR A 277 0.59 31.85 78.83
N LEU A 278 -0.68 32.00 78.48
CA LEU A 278 -1.41 33.25 78.70
C LEU A 278 -1.47 33.63 80.19
N LEU A 279 -1.75 32.68 81.09
CA LEU A 279 -1.74 32.94 82.53
C LEU A 279 -0.35 33.39 83.03
N MET A 280 0.73 32.74 82.60
CA MET A 280 2.09 33.10 83.00
C MET A 280 2.49 34.51 82.53
N VAL A 281 2.12 34.88 81.30
CA VAL A 281 2.37 36.24 80.78
C VAL A 281 1.60 37.28 81.58
N LEU A 282 0.31 37.05 81.89
CA LEU A 282 -0.47 37.99 82.70
C LEU A 282 0.07 38.14 84.13
N VAL A 283 0.50 37.06 84.78
CA VAL A 283 1.09 37.12 86.13
C VAL A 283 2.45 37.85 86.12
N GLY A 284 3.25 37.66 85.07
CA GLY A 284 4.53 38.36 84.88
C GLY A 284 4.38 39.88 84.77
N PHE A 285 3.30 40.38 84.15
CA PHE A 285 3.02 41.82 84.05
C PHE A 285 2.54 42.45 85.37
N ILE A 286 1.93 41.67 86.28
CA ILE A 286 1.43 42.20 87.55
C ILE A 286 2.57 42.33 88.59
N SER A 287 3.65 41.57 88.45
CA SER A 287 4.71 41.51 89.47
C SER A 287 5.84 42.56 89.36
N THR A 288 5.81 43.48 88.37
CA THR A 288 6.85 44.52 88.22
C THR A 288 6.39 45.95 88.49
N ARG A 289 5.18 46.17 89.01
CA ARG A 289 4.85 47.45 89.67
C ARG A 289 5.13 47.38 91.17
N LYS A 290 6.40 47.59 91.54
CA LYS A 290 6.74 48.17 92.85
C LYS A 290 7.45 49.50 92.64
N ASN A 291 6.78 50.52 93.13
CA ASN A 291 7.25 51.89 93.27
C ASN A 291 8.51 51.91 94.16
N GLN A 292 9.62 52.38 93.62
CA GLN A 292 10.45 53.49 94.09
C GLN A 292 11.59 53.73 93.12
#